data_AF-A0A7V8VZ22-F1
#
_entry.id   AF-A0A7V8VZ22-F1
#
_cell.length_a   1.000
_cell.length_b   1.000
_cell.length_c   1.000
_cell.angle_alpha   90.00
_cell.angle_beta   90.00
_cell.angle_gamma   90.00
#
_symmetry.space_group_name_H-M   'P 1'
#
loop_
_entity.id
_entity.type
_entity.pdbx_description
1 polymer ?
#
loop_
_entity_poly.entity_id
_entity_poly.type
_entity_poly.pdbx_seq_one_letter_code
_entity_poly.pdbx_strand_id
1 'polypeptide(L)'
;MKLVSFEVSTALGPVTRIGAIDTLGEIVDLQAAGTHRLLAAGSSPGAAHRIAAAMLPGDMVAFIEGGPVSLQAARDALEFASMHGATSGPPQTIHDSATITMLPPVPHPPLVRDFMAFETHLRNIYPRLGREIPPEWYAMPVYYKGNPGSLGTHGQDVPIPSYADALDYEFELAIVIGKAGKDIPRGEAMDHVFGFMIYNDFSERAIQSREMSVGLGPAKGKDFHNAHVSVHASSRRTRSSIRTTCG
;
A
#
# COMPACT_ATOMS: atom_id res chain seq x y z
N MET A 1 1.27 -12.61 -3.48
CA MET A 1 1.04 -11.72 -4.61
C MET A 1 1.52 -10.35 -4.20
N LYS A 2 2.27 -9.66 -5.06
CA LYS A 2 2.70 -8.27 -4.84
C LYS A 2 1.72 -7.39 -5.56
N LEU A 3 0.86 -6.71 -4.82
CA LEU A 3 -0.21 -5.86 -5.35
C LEU A 3 0.28 -4.44 -5.54
N VAL A 4 -0.20 -3.83 -6.62
CA VAL A 4 0.10 -2.45 -7.02
C VAL A 4 -1.16 -1.73 -7.45
N SER A 5 -1.13 -0.41 -7.35
CA SER A 5 -2.11 0.47 -7.97
C SER A 5 -1.41 1.28 -9.05
N PHE A 6 -2.08 1.49 -10.17
CA PHE A 6 -1.54 2.23 -11.32
C PHE A 6 -2.67 2.87 -12.12
N GLU A 7 -2.33 3.80 -13.02
CA GLU A 7 -3.29 4.43 -13.92
C GLU A 7 -3.18 3.89 -15.34
N VAL A 8 -4.33 3.68 -15.97
CA VAL A 8 -4.43 3.42 -17.41
C VAL A 8 -5.14 4.59 -18.07
N SER A 9 -4.54 5.14 -19.12
CA SER A 9 -5.14 6.20 -19.92
C SER A 9 -6.33 5.68 -20.74
N THR A 10 -7.47 6.35 -20.65
CA THR A 10 -8.66 6.07 -21.48
C THR A 10 -9.12 7.34 -22.20
N ALA A 11 -10.06 7.19 -23.14
CA ALA A 11 -10.68 8.32 -23.84
C ALA A 11 -11.42 9.29 -22.90
N LEU A 12 -11.79 8.85 -21.68
CA LEU A 12 -12.49 9.67 -20.68
C LEU A 12 -11.55 10.19 -19.58
N GLY A 13 -10.24 9.94 -19.70
CA GLY A 13 -9.25 10.26 -18.68
C GLY A 13 -8.58 9.02 -18.08
N PRO A 14 -7.62 9.20 -17.17
CA PRO A 14 -6.97 8.09 -16.48
C PRO A 14 -7.97 7.37 -15.59
N VAL A 15 -7.85 6.05 -15.51
CA VAL A 15 -8.58 5.21 -14.58
C VAL A 15 -7.62 4.41 -13.72
N THR A 16 -7.88 4.36 -12.41
CA THR A 16 -7.09 3.55 -11.48
C THR A 16 -7.40 2.07 -11.68
N ARG A 17 -6.34 1.27 -11.68
CA ARG A 17 -6.35 -0.19 -11.77
C ARG A 17 -5.56 -0.80 -10.62
N ILE A 18 -5.90 -2.04 -10.29
CA ILE A 18 -5.11 -2.87 -9.41
C ILE A 18 -4.39 -3.91 -10.23
N GLY A 19 -3.09 -4.03 -9.99
CA GLY A 19 -2.24 -5.00 -10.65
C GLY A 19 -1.56 -5.95 -9.67
N ALA A 20 -0.98 -7.00 -10.23
CA ALA A 20 -0.02 -7.84 -9.55
C ALA A 20 1.29 -7.88 -10.32
N ILE A 21 2.42 -7.76 -9.62
CA ILE A 21 3.74 -7.96 -10.21
C ILE A 21 3.99 -9.46 -10.35
N ASP A 22 4.29 -9.89 -11.56
CA ASP A 22 4.62 -11.28 -11.88
C ASP A 22 6.10 -11.61 -11.59
N THR A 23 6.57 -12.78 -12.05
CA THR A 23 7.97 -13.20 -11.84
C THR A 23 8.97 -12.48 -12.74
N LEU A 24 8.51 -11.86 -13.83
CA LEU A 24 9.32 -11.09 -14.78
C LEU A 24 9.41 -9.61 -14.40
N GLY A 25 8.61 -9.16 -13.43
CA GLY A 25 8.54 -7.76 -13.02
C GLY A 25 7.49 -6.95 -13.80
N GLU A 26 6.71 -7.61 -14.66
CA GLU A 26 5.61 -7.00 -15.40
C GLU A 26 4.38 -6.84 -14.51
N ILE A 27 3.53 -5.86 -14.85
CA ILE A 27 2.30 -5.59 -14.12
C ILE A 27 1.14 -6.25 -14.85
N VAL A 28 0.52 -7.23 -14.22
CA VAL A 28 -0.71 -7.85 -14.69
C VAL A 28 -1.91 -7.03 -14.21
N ASP A 29 -2.66 -6.42 -15.12
CA ASP A 29 -3.95 -5.79 -14.81
C ASP A 29 -4.96 -6.88 -14.43
N LEU A 30 -5.33 -6.93 -13.15
CA LEU A 30 -6.17 -7.99 -12.63
C LEU A 30 -7.58 -7.92 -13.21
N GLN A 31 -8.15 -6.72 -13.36
CA GLN A 31 -9.50 -6.57 -13.90
C GLN A 31 -9.54 -6.95 -15.39
N ALA A 32 -8.52 -6.56 -16.16
CA ALA A 32 -8.40 -6.94 -17.55
C ALA A 32 -8.25 -8.46 -17.72
N ALA A 33 -7.31 -9.07 -16.99
CA ALA A 33 -7.11 -10.52 -17.02
C ALA A 33 -8.36 -11.29 -16.56
N GLY A 34 -9.05 -10.80 -15.52
CA GLY A 34 -10.33 -11.34 -15.07
C GLY A 34 -11.44 -11.23 -16.13
N THR A 35 -11.47 -10.13 -16.88
CA THR A 35 -12.41 -9.95 -18.01
C THR A 35 -12.14 -10.97 -19.11
N HIS A 36 -10.89 -11.12 -19.54
CA HIS A 36 -10.51 -12.10 -20.57
C HIS A 36 -10.76 -13.54 -20.14
N ARG A 37 -10.53 -13.87 -18.87
CA ARG A 37 -10.87 -15.18 -18.30
C ARG A 37 -12.36 -15.48 -18.42
N LEU A 38 -13.23 -14.50 -18.14
CA LEU A 38 -14.68 -14.66 -18.25
C LEU A 38 -15.16 -14.74 -19.70
N LEU A 39 -14.53 -14.01 -20.63
CA LEU A 39 -14.76 -14.13 -22.07
C LEU A 39 -14.42 -15.54 -22.57
N ALA A 40 -13.25 -16.06 -22.19
CA ALA A 40 -12.82 -17.42 -22.52
C ALA A 40 -13.77 -18.49 -21.95
N ALA A 41 -14.43 -18.19 -20.83
CA ALA A 41 -15.46 -19.04 -20.23
C ALA A 41 -16.86 -18.89 -20.87
N GLY A 42 -17.00 -18.10 -21.95
CA GLY A 42 -18.25 -17.95 -22.70
C GLY A 42 -19.17 -16.83 -22.24
N SER A 43 -18.72 -15.94 -21.33
CA SER A 43 -19.49 -14.75 -20.96
C SER A 43 -19.55 -13.76 -22.12
N SER A 44 -20.70 -13.10 -22.30
CA SER A 44 -20.77 -11.95 -23.22
C SER A 44 -19.85 -10.81 -22.75
N PRO A 45 -19.32 -9.95 -23.65
CA PRO A 45 -18.39 -8.89 -23.28
C PRO A 45 -18.89 -7.96 -22.17
N GLY A 46 -20.15 -7.52 -22.23
CA GLY A 46 -20.72 -6.64 -21.20
C GLY A 46 -20.87 -7.34 -19.84
N ALA A 47 -21.17 -8.64 -19.82
CA ALA A 47 -21.25 -9.40 -18.58
C ALA A 47 -19.87 -9.66 -17.98
N ALA A 48 -18.91 -10.08 -18.81
CA ALA A 48 -17.52 -10.31 -18.39
C ALA A 48 -16.93 -9.07 -17.72
N HIS A 49 -17.10 -7.90 -18.34
CA HIS A 49 -16.61 -6.64 -17.78
C HIS A 49 -17.25 -6.29 -16.44
N ARG A 50 -18.59 -6.36 -16.32
CA ARG A 50 -19.29 -6.00 -15.07
C ARG A 50 -18.95 -6.95 -13.92
N ILE A 51 -18.87 -8.26 -14.20
CA ILE A 51 -18.52 -9.26 -13.19
C ILE A 51 -17.06 -9.05 -12.73
N ALA A 52 -16.13 -8.90 -13.68
CA ALA A 52 -14.73 -8.63 -13.35
C ALA A 52 -14.58 -7.33 -12.55
N ALA A 53 -15.24 -6.25 -12.96
CA ALA A 53 -15.18 -4.97 -12.23
C ALA A 53 -15.73 -5.05 -10.80
N ALA A 54 -16.75 -5.87 -10.57
CA ALA A 54 -17.30 -6.08 -9.22
C ALA A 54 -16.35 -6.91 -8.32
N MET A 55 -15.69 -7.92 -8.88
CA MET A 55 -14.77 -8.80 -8.13
C MET A 55 -13.36 -8.21 -8.01
N LEU A 56 -12.96 -7.36 -8.94
CA LEU A 56 -11.63 -6.76 -9.09
C LEU A 56 -11.80 -5.26 -9.32
N PRO A 57 -12.28 -4.50 -8.31
CA PRO A 57 -12.45 -3.06 -8.41
C PRO A 57 -11.09 -2.38 -8.63
N GLY A 58 -11.10 -1.19 -9.24
CA GLY A 58 -9.89 -0.38 -9.40
C GLY A 58 -9.43 0.31 -8.11
N ASP A 59 -10.27 0.32 -7.07
CA ASP A 59 -9.96 0.92 -5.76
C ASP A 59 -9.43 -0.14 -4.79
N MET A 60 -8.22 0.09 -4.25
CA MET A 60 -7.54 -0.87 -3.37
C MET A 60 -8.29 -1.08 -2.04
N VAL A 61 -8.96 -0.06 -1.51
CA VAL A 61 -9.74 -0.21 -0.27
C VAL A 61 -10.93 -1.12 -0.52
N ALA A 62 -11.69 -0.89 -1.59
CA ALA A 62 -12.80 -1.73 -2.00
C ALA A 62 -12.35 -3.17 -2.33
N PHE A 63 -11.18 -3.33 -2.95
CA PHE A 63 -10.60 -4.66 -3.19
C PHE A 63 -10.30 -5.40 -1.90
N ILE A 64 -9.70 -4.72 -0.91
CA ILE A 64 -9.41 -5.27 0.41
C ILE A 64 -10.71 -5.64 1.13
N GLU A 65 -11.73 -4.78 1.08
CA GLU A 65 -13.06 -5.02 1.67
C GLU A 65 -13.79 -6.21 1.04
N GLY A 66 -13.56 -6.47 -0.25
CA GLY A 66 -14.06 -7.67 -0.92
C GLY A 66 -13.43 -8.98 -0.40
N GLY A 67 -12.34 -8.89 0.37
CA GLY A 67 -11.83 -9.97 1.20
C GLY A 67 -11.45 -11.23 0.39
N PRO A 68 -11.80 -12.44 0.88
CA PRO A 68 -11.44 -13.70 0.22
C PRO A 68 -11.95 -13.82 -1.22
N VAL A 69 -13.10 -13.22 -1.55
CA VAL A 69 -13.70 -13.30 -2.88
C VAL A 69 -12.82 -12.55 -3.89
N SER A 70 -12.47 -11.29 -3.61
CA SER A 70 -11.61 -10.50 -4.49
C SER A 70 -10.18 -11.04 -4.55
N LEU A 71 -9.66 -11.54 -3.41
CA LEU A 71 -8.35 -12.19 -3.39
C LEU A 71 -8.30 -13.47 -4.24
N GLN A 72 -9.36 -14.28 -4.22
CA GLN A 72 -9.41 -15.47 -5.08
C GLN A 72 -9.54 -15.07 -6.55
N ALA A 73 -10.42 -14.10 -6.87
CA ALA A 73 -10.57 -13.57 -8.22
C ALA A 73 -9.23 -13.06 -8.78
N ALA A 74 -8.43 -12.40 -7.95
CA ALA A 74 -7.11 -11.89 -8.33
C ALA A 74 -6.10 -13.01 -8.61
N ARG A 75 -6.14 -14.10 -7.83
CA ARG A 75 -5.31 -15.29 -8.09
C ARG A 75 -5.68 -15.93 -9.41
N ASP A 76 -6.97 -16.12 -9.67
CA ASP A 76 -7.46 -16.72 -10.91
C ASP A 76 -7.09 -15.85 -12.13
N ALA A 77 -7.18 -14.53 -11.99
CA ALA A 77 -6.79 -13.57 -13.03
C ALA A 77 -5.28 -13.62 -13.31
N LEU A 78 -4.46 -13.65 -12.26
CA LEU A 78 -3.00 -13.76 -12.38
C LEU A 78 -2.57 -15.09 -13.00
N GLU A 79 -3.20 -16.20 -12.59
CA GLU A 79 -2.96 -17.51 -13.18
C GLU A 79 -3.35 -17.55 -14.66
N PHE A 80 -4.51 -16.99 -15.00
CA PHE A 80 -4.95 -16.86 -16.40
C PHE A 80 -3.94 -16.09 -17.24
N ALA A 81 -3.48 -14.92 -16.76
CA ALA A 81 -2.47 -14.11 -17.44
C ALA A 81 -1.14 -14.85 -17.60
N SER A 82 -0.69 -15.59 -16.59
CA SER A 82 0.54 -16.39 -16.66
C SER A 82 0.47 -17.48 -17.73
N MET A 83 -0.71 -18.03 -18.03
CA MET A 83 -0.88 -19.07 -19.04
C MET A 83 -1.03 -18.52 -20.46
N HIS A 84 -1.61 -17.33 -20.62
CA HIS A 84 -1.98 -16.77 -21.92
C HIS A 84 -1.13 -15.57 -22.36
N GLY A 85 -0.33 -15.01 -21.46
CA GLY A 85 0.49 -13.83 -21.70
C GLY A 85 -0.34 -12.57 -21.98
N ALA A 86 0.27 -11.64 -22.72
CA ALA A 86 -0.40 -10.43 -23.17
C ALA A 86 -1.50 -10.78 -24.18
N THR A 87 -2.72 -10.32 -23.93
CA THR A 87 -3.86 -10.57 -24.82
C THR A 87 -3.84 -9.64 -26.04
N SER A 88 -4.27 -10.14 -27.20
CA SER A 88 -4.54 -9.34 -28.38
C SER A 88 -5.89 -8.63 -28.28
N GLY A 89 -5.89 -7.35 -27.88
CA GLY A 89 -7.07 -6.48 -27.85
C GLY A 89 -7.36 -5.85 -26.49
N PRO A 90 -8.27 -4.84 -26.43
CA PRO A 90 -8.61 -4.16 -25.20
C PRO A 90 -9.54 -5.01 -24.30
N PRO A 91 -9.43 -4.92 -22.96
CA PRO A 91 -8.36 -4.22 -22.23
C PRO A 91 -7.03 -5.01 -22.27
N GLN A 92 -5.91 -4.29 -22.30
CA GLN A 92 -4.58 -4.91 -22.19
C GLN A 92 -4.41 -5.57 -20.82
N THR A 93 -3.78 -6.75 -20.79
CA THR A 93 -3.59 -7.53 -19.55
C THR A 93 -2.25 -7.31 -18.88
N ILE A 94 -1.24 -6.89 -19.63
CA ILE A 94 0.14 -6.75 -19.16
C ILE A 94 0.64 -5.34 -19.49
N HIS A 95 1.26 -4.71 -18.50
CA HIS A 95 1.85 -3.38 -18.61
C HIS A 95 3.30 -3.40 -18.14
N ASP A 96 4.14 -2.63 -18.83
CA ASP A 96 5.52 -2.39 -18.41
C ASP A 96 5.55 -1.40 -17.24
N SER A 97 6.14 -1.85 -16.12
CA SER A 97 6.34 -1.04 -14.92
C SER A 97 7.15 0.24 -15.15
N ALA A 98 7.98 0.30 -16.20
CA ALA A 98 8.80 1.46 -16.53
C ALA A 98 8.02 2.56 -17.26
N THR A 99 6.87 2.26 -17.87
CA THR A 99 6.12 3.21 -18.69
C THR A 99 4.74 3.55 -18.12
N ILE A 100 4.21 2.71 -17.23
CA ILE A 100 2.93 2.95 -16.59
C ILE A 100 3.05 3.95 -15.43
N THR A 101 2.02 4.78 -15.25
CA THR A 101 1.96 5.68 -14.09
C THR A 101 1.59 4.87 -12.86
N MET A 102 2.59 4.60 -12.01
CA MET A 102 2.42 3.94 -10.73
C MET A 102 1.75 4.88 -9.72
N LEU A 103 0.95 4.31 -8.82
CA LEU A 103 0.35 4.98 -7.67
C LEU A 103 0.83 4.33 -6.37
N PRO A 104 0.64 4.97 -5.21
CA PRO A 104 0.85 4.29 -3.92
C PRO A 104 0.00 3.00 -3.89
N PRO A 105 0.47 1.88 -3.31
CA PRO A 105 -0.29 0.62 -3.34
C PRO A 105 -1.71 0.76 -2.82
N VAL A 106 -1.93 1.59 -1.79
CA VAL A 106 -3.25 2.05 -1.34
C VAL A 106 -3.30 3.57 -1.58
N PRO A 107 -3.85 4.06 -2.72
CA PRO A 107 -3.79 5.49 -3.06
C PRO A 107 -4.59 6.40 -2.12
N HIS A 108 -5.71 5.89 -1.59
CA HIS A 108 -6.64 6.67 -0.77
C HIS A 108 -6.99 5.92 0.53
N PRO A 109 -6.02 5.67 1.43
CA PRO A 109 -6.33 5.03 2.69
C PRO A 109 -7.17 5.99 3.54
N PRO A 110 -8.21 5.50 4.24
CA PRO A 110 -9.06 6.36 5.06
C PRO A 110 -8.33 6.92 6.29
N LEU A 111 -7.23 6.28 6.70
CA LEU A 111 -6.42 6.68 7.85
C LEU A 111 -5.00 6.15 7.71
N VAL A 112 -4.02 6.99 8.04
CA VAL A 112 -2.62 6.60 8.27
C VAL A 112 -2.28 6.83 9.74
N ARG A 113 -1.65 5.84 10.37
CA ARG A 113 -1.14 5.91 11.74
C ARG A 113 0.33 5.58 11.72
N ASP A 114 1.15 6.58 12.01
CA ASP A 114 2.60 6.39 12.14
C ASP A 114 2.94 6.19 13.62
N PHE A 115 3.47 5.01 13.92
CA PHE A 115 3.74 4.53 15.27
C PHE A 115 5.22 4.67 15.60
N MET A 116 5.49 5.19 16.80
CA MET A 116 6.83 5.21 17.34
C MET A 116 7.15 3.86 18.00
N ALA A 117 7.23 2.77 17.24
CA ALA A 117 7.27 1.40 17.77
C ALA A 117 8.68 0.79 17.95
N PHE A 118 9.74 1.48 17.53
CA PHE A 118 11.11 0.96 17.56
C PHE A 118 11.92 1.59 18.70
N GLU A 119 12.15 0.83 19.78
CA GLU A 119 12.86 1.32 20.97
C GLU A 119 14.23 1.93 20.64
N THR A 120 14.96 1.29 19.73
CA THR A 120 16.29 1.74 19.29
C THR A 120 16.24 3.15 18.69
N HIS A 121 15.16 3.51 17.97
CA HIS A 121 14.99 4.86 17.44
C HIS A 121 14.95 5.89 18.58
N LEU A 122 14.16 5.65 19.63
CA LEU A 122 14.08 6.57 20.77
C LEU A 122 15.40 6.62 21.54
N ARG A 123 16.04 5.47 21.78
CA ARG A 123 17.34 5.40 22.46
C ARG A 123 18.43 6.21 21.76
N ASN A 124 18.35 6.33 20.43
CA ASN A 124 19.31 7.11 19.65
C ASN A 124 19.03 8.62 19.65
N ILE A 125 17.76 9.03 19.70
CA ILE A 125 17.37 10.44 19.53
C ILE A 125 17.15 11.15 20.88
N TYR A 126 16.49 10.50 21.84
CA TYR A 126 16.04 11.17 23.07
C TYR A 126 17.18 11.73 23.92
N PRO A 127 18.32 11.01 24.12
CA PRO A 127 19.47 11.57 24.84
C PRO A 127 20.02 12.84 24.18
N ARG A 128 20.02 12.92 22.84
CA ARG A 128 20.48 14.10 22.09
C ARG A 128 19.56 15.31 22.27
N LEU A 129 18.30 15.06 22.63
CA LEU A 129 17.30 16.07 22.94
C LEU A 129 17.22 16.39 24.44
N GLY A 130 18.07 15.78 25.27
CA GLY A 130 18.00 15.92 26.74
C GLY A 130 16.71 15.34 27.32
N ARG A 131 16.17 14.28 26.70
CA ARG A 131 14.92 13.61 27.10
C ARG A 131 15.19 12.17 27.50
N GLU A 132 14.36 11.65 28.40
CA GLU A 132 14.25 10.22 28.70
C GLU A 132 13.02 9.62 28.01
N ILE A 133 13.04 8.31 27.76
CA ILE A 133 11.89 7.60 27.18
C ILE A 133 10.78 7.55 28.24
N PRO A 134 9.59 8.12 27.99
CA PRO A 134 8.49 8.10 28.94
C PRO A 134 8.04 6.66 29.24
N PRO A 135 7.71 6.30 30.50
CA PRO A 135 7.16 5.00 30.84
C PRO A 135 5.93 4.62 30.00
N GLU A 136 5.13 5.60 29.59
CA GLU A 136 3.94 5.44 28.77
C GLU A 136 4.23 4.83 27.40
N TRP A 137 5.44 5.05 26.86
CA TRP A 137 5.89 4.44 25.61
C TRP A 137 5.92 2.90 25.71
N TYR A 138 6.32 2.36 26.87
CA TYR A 138 6.31 0.92 27.14
C TYR A 138 4.91 0.39 27.46
N ALA A 139 3.97 1.27 27.84
CA ALA A 139 2.63 0.89 28.24
C ALA A 139 1.64 0.85 27.05
N MET A 140 1.83 1.69 26.04
CA MET A 140 0.93 1.76 24.89
C MET A 140 1.65 2.11 23.57
N PRO A 141 1.18 1.58 22.43
CA PRO A 141 1.74 1.95 21.13
C PRO A 141 1.27 3.35 20.73
N VAL A 142 2.10 4.35 21.00
CA VAL A 142 1.83 5.76 20.66
C VAL A 142 2.00 6.00 19.16
N TYR A 143 1.12 6.83 18.59
CA TYR A 143 1.13 7.20 17.19
C TYR A 143 0.56 8.61 16.99
N TYR A 144 0.85 9.22 15.85
CA TYR A 144 0.10 10.36 15.33
C TYR A 144 -0.66 9.99 14.04
N LYS A 145 -1.60 10.83 13.63
CA LYS A 145 -2.34 10.63 12.38
C LYS A 145 -1.54 11.26 11.25
N GLY A 146 -1.03 10.44 10.33
CA GLY A 146 -0.38 10.92 9.11
C GLY A 146 -1.41 11.43 8.09
N ASN A 147 -0.97 12.24 7.13
CA ASN A 147 -1.84 12.79 6.09
C ASN A 147 -1.97 11.82 4.90
N PRO A 148 -3.16 11.23 4.64
CA PRO A 148 -3.36 10.35 3.48
C PRO A 148 -3.18 11.06 2.14
N GLY A 149 -3.25 12.40 2.10
CA GLY A 149 -3.07 13.20 0.89
C GLY A 149 -1.61 13.41 0.48
N SER A 150 -0.65 12.95 1.29
CA SER A 150 0.80 13.16 1.07
C SER A 150 1.54 11.87 0.68
N LEU A 151 0.80 10.87 0.19
CA LEU A 151 1.35 9.59 -0.23
C LEU A 151 2.04 9.69 -1.60
N GLY A 152 3.29 9.25 -1.66
CA GLY A 152 4.04 9.01 -2.88
C GLY A 152 4.18 7.53 -3.18
N THR A 153 4.60 7.21 -4.40
CA THR A 153 4.92 5.84 -4.81
C THR A 153 6.39 5.64 -5.12
N HIS A 154 6.80 4.37 -5.20
CA HIS A 154 8.15 4.00 -5.60
C HIS A 154 8.52 4.59 -6.97
N GLY A 155 9.71 5.20 -7.06
CA GLY A 155 10.22 5.80 -8.30
C GLY A 155 9.66 7.19 -8.61
N GLN A 156 8.74 7.71 -7.79
CA GLN A 156 8.24 9.07 -7.90
C GLN A 156 9.17 10.05 -7.17
N ASP A 157 9.35 11.23 -7.74
CA ASP A 157 10.05 12.32 -7.08
C ASP A 157 9.30 12.80 -5.83
N VAL A 158 10.06 13.11 -4.79
CA VAL A 158 9.59 13.80 -3.59
C VAL A 158 10.07 15.24 -3.66
N PRO A 159 9.22 16.22 -4.04
CA PRO A 159 9.66 17.59 -4.19
C PRO A 159 10.12 18.16 -2.85
N ILE A 160 11.37 18.61 -2.80
CA ILE A 160 11.91 19.26 -1.62
C ILE A 160 11.16 20.58 -1.40
N PRO A 161 10.49 20.76 -0.25
CA PRO A 161 9.77 22.00 0.01
C PRO A 161 10.72 23.21 0.03
N SER A 162 10.26 24.36 -0.45
CA SER A 162 11.09 25.59 -0.49
C SER A 162 11.51 26.12 0.88
N TYR A 163 10.90 25.62 1.96
CA TYR A 163 11.22 25.94 3.34
C TYR A 163 12.09 24.88 4.04
N ALA A 164 12.52 23.84 3.32
CA ALA A 164 13.26 22.73 3.91
C ALA A 164 14.74 23.10 4.13
N ASP A 165 15.21 22.91 5.36
CA ASP A 165 16.59 23.16 5.80
C ASP A 165 17.29 21.87 6.29
N ALA A 166 16.51 20.85 6.65
CA ALA A 166 16.98 19.59 7.20
C ALA A 166 16.05 18.43 6.81
N LEU A 167 16.05 18.07 5.52
CA LEU A 167 15.30 16.92 5.02
C LEU A 167 15.98 15.61 5.41
N ASP A 168 15.19 14.66 5.90
CA ASP A 168 15.61 13.35 6.37
C ASP A 168 14.58 12.28 5.95
N TYR A 169 14.97 11.01 6.00
CA TYR A 169 14.11 9.89 5.65
C TYR A 169 13.97 8.92 6.82
N GLU A 170 12.80 8.29 6.98
CA GLU A 170 12.56 7.29 8.01
C GLU A 170 12.16 5.98 7.36
N PHE A 171 13.02 4.97 7.49
CA PHE A 171 12.71 3.64 6.98
C PHE A 171 11.73 2.93 7.90
N GLU A 172 10.57 2.57 7.35
CA GLU A 172 9.45 2.01 8.08
C GLU A 172 8.87 0.75 7.40
N LEU A 173 8.12 0.00 8.21
CA LEU A 173 7.30 -1.11 7.77
C LEU A 173 5.84 -0.77 8.06
N ALA A 174 5.04 -0.58 7.01
CA ALA A 174 3.62 -0.34 7.17
C ALA A 174 2.82 -1.65 7.14
N ILE A 175 1.79 -1.70 7.98
CA ILE A 175 0.84 -2.80 8.10
C ILE A 175 -0.49 -2.35 7.51
N VAL A 176 -0.98 -3.07 6.50
CA VAL A 176 -2.28 -2.81 5.89
C VAL A 176 -3.33 -3.64 6.60
N ILE A 177 -4.32 -2.98 7.21
CA ILE A 177 -5.45 -3.65 7.86
C ILE A 177 -6.50 -3.98 6.81
N GLY A 178 -6.97 -5.23 6.78
CA GLY A 178 -7.98 -5.69 5.83
C GLY A 178 -9.28 -6.21 6.41
N LYS A 179 -9.35 -6.41 7.72
CA LYS A 179 -10.57 -6.83 8.40
C LYS A 179 -10.89 -5.84 9.51
N ALA A 180 -12.09 -5.27 9.47
CA ALA A 180 -12.58 -4.44 10.56
C ALA A 180 -12.73 -5.27 11.85
N GLY A 181 -12.61 -4.59 12.99
CA GLY A 181 -12.80 -5.21 14.31
C GLY A 181 -12.76 -4.15 15.40
N LYS A 182 -13.20 -4.55 16.59
CA LYS A 182 -13.19 -3.73 17.80
C LYS A 182 -12.64 -4.58 18.93
N ASP A 183 -11.79 -4.00 19.77
CA ASP A 183 -11.19 -4.66 20.94
C ASP A 183 -10.59 -6.04 20.59
N ILE A 184 -9.87 -6.09 19.45
CA ILE A 184 -9.36 -7.33 18.86
C ILE A 184 -8.36 -7.99 19.83
N PRO A 185 -8.58 -9.25 20.25
CA PRO A 185 -7.64 -9.95 21.09
C PRO A 185 -6.27 -10.06 20.43
N ARG A 186 -5.19 -9.92 21.21
CA ARG A 186 -3.80 -9.98 20.70
C ARG A 186 -3.53 -11.23 19.84
N GLY A 187 -4.11 -12.37 20.21
CA GLY A 187 -3.94 -13.64 19.49
C GLY A 187 -4.57 -13.66 18.08
N GLU A 188 -5.54 -12.77 17.83
CA GLU A 188 -6.30 -12.67 16.58
C GLU A 188 -5.85 -11.48 15.71
N ALA A 189 -5.02 -10.58 16.25
CA ALA A 189 -4.60 -9.35 15.58
C ALA A 189 -4.06 -9.58 14.15
N MET A 190 -3.27 -10.64 13.96
CA MET A 190 -2.69 -10.96 12.65
C MET A 190 -3.73 -11.35 11.61
N ASP A 191 -4.90 -11.85 12.01
CA ASP A 191 -5.97 -12.22 11.09
C ASP A 191 -6.74 -11.00 10.56
N HIS A 192 -6.45 -9.82 11.12
CA HIS A 192 -6.91 -8.53 10.59
C HIS A 192 -5.92 -7.86 9.64
N VAL A 193 -4.70 -8.38 9.53
CA VAL A 193 -3.67 -7.84 8.63
C VAL A 193 -3.87 -8.39 7.22
N PHE A 194 -4.16 -7.50 6.28
CA PHE A 194 -4.19 -7.79 4.84
C PHE A 194 -2.79 -8.09 4.31
N GLY A 195 -1.83 -7.25 4.67
CA GLY A 195 -0.49 -7.29 4.11
C GLY A 195 0.46 -6.28 4.72
N PHE A 196 1.64 -6.22 4.13
CA PHE A 196 2.71 -5.32 4.53
C PHE A 196 3.26 -4.57 3.32
N MET A 197 3.82 -3.39 3.55
CA MET A 197 4.53 -2.61 2.55
C MET A 197 5.75 -1.93 3.17
N ILE A 198 6.79 -1.72 2.38
CA ILE A 198 7.88 -0.82 2.77
C ILE A 198 7.33 0.60 2.72
N TYR A 199 7.67 1.39 3.73
CA TYR A 199 7.23 2.76 3.88
C TYR A 199 8.44 3.64 4.18
N ASN A 200 8.48 4.83 3.59
CA ASN A 200 9.47 5.84 3.89
C ASN A 200 8.76 7.12 4.28
N ASP A 201 8.95 7.55 5.52
CA ASP A 201 8.34 8.75 6.07
C ASP A 201 9.33 9.92 6.08
N PHE A 202 9.39 10.65 4.98
CA PHE A 202 10.28 11.80 4.84
C PHE A 202 9.89 12.91 5.81
N SER A 203 10.92 13.51 6.40
CA SER A 203 10.79 14.43 7.51
C SER A 203 11.61 15.69 7.26
N GLU A 204 10.96 16.84 7.26
CA GLU A 204 11.64 18.12 7.38
C GLU A 204 11.85 18.42 8.88
N ARG A 205 13.07 18.17 9.36
CA ARG A 205 13.37 18.13 10.81
C ARG A 205 13.38 19.51 11.45
N ALA A 206 13.68 20.57 10.71
CA ALA A 206 13.72 21.93 11.25
C ALA A 206 12.31 22.41 11.62
N ILE A 207 11.34 22.20 10.73
CA ILE A 207 9.92 22.45 10.93
C ILE A 207 9.36 21.49 11.97
N GLN A 208 9.62 20.18 11.85
CA GLN A 208 9.13 19.18 12.79
C GLN A 208 9.53 19.52 14.24
N SER A 209 10.79 19.92 14.47
CA SER A 209 11.27 20.29 15.81
C SER A 209 10.51 21.49 16.39
N ARG A 210 10.18 22.48 15.56
CA ARG A 210 9.35 23.63 15.96
C ARG A 210 7.92 23.21 16.28
N GLU A 211 7.32 22.34 15.47
CA GLU A 211 5.96 21.82 15.70
C GLU A 211 5.88 21.04 17.02
N MET A 212 6.88 20.19 17.27
CA MET A 212 6.97 19.41 18.50
C MET A 212 7.14 20.27 19.75
N SER A 213 7.63 21.50 19.65
CA SER A 213 7.69 22.44 20.79
C SER A 213 6.32 22.96 21.24
N VAL A 214 5.32 22.93 20.35
CA VAL A 214 3.94 23.37 20.61
C VAL A 214 3.10 22.25 21.24
N GLY A 215 3.44 20.99 20.99
CA GLY A 215 2.81 19.83 21.63
C GLY A 215 1.62 19.22 20.87
N LEU A 216 1.34 19.67 19.64
CA LEU A 216 0.31 19.05 18.78
C LEU A 216 0.82 17.87 17.95
N GLY A 217 2.15 17.62 17.97
CA GLY A 217 2.78 16.59 17.16
C GLY A 217 3.30 17.12 15.81
N PRO A 218 3.87 16.24 14.98
CA PRO A 218 4.32 16.61 13.65
C PRO A 218 3.13 16.90 12.72
N ALA A 219 3.31 17.83 11.79
CA ALA A 219 2.32 18.17 10.77
C ALA A 219 3.02 18.55 9.46
N LYS A 220 3.28 19.84 9.23
CA LYS A 220 3.92 20.36 8.01
C LYS A 220 5.27 19.71 7.73
N GLY A 221 6.04 19.36 8.75
CA GLY A 221 7.31 18.63 8.58
C GLY A 221 7.15 17.22 8.01
N LYS A 222 5.93 16.69 7.94
CA LYS A 222 5.56 15.35 7.45
C LYS A 222 4.52 15.38 6.32
N ASP A 223 3.78 16.49 6.16
CA ASP A 223 2.63 16.57 5.27
C ASP A 223 2.95 17.12 3.87
N PHE A 224 4.22 17.32 3.51
CA PHE A 224 4.56 17.85 2.18
C PHE A 224 4.31 16.82 1.06
N HIS A 225 4.32 17.29 -0.18
CA HIS A 225 3.97 16.47 -1.33
C HIS A 225 4.86 15.22 -1.43
N ASN A 226 4.23 14.04 -1.49
CA ASN A 226 4.89 12.73 -1.55
C ASN A 226 5.82 12.42 -0.37
N ALA A 227 5.65 13.06 0.79
CA ALA A 227 6.47 12.80 1.97
C ALA A 227 6.40 11.34 2.45
N HIS A 228 5.33 10.63 2.12
CA HIS A 228 5.07 9.27 2.56
C HIS A 228 5.18 8.27 1.39
N VAL A 229 6.37 7.75 1.10
CA VAL A 229 6.60 6.88 -0.07
C VAL A 229 6.40 5.41 0.30
N SER A 230 5.59 4.69 -0.49
CA SER A 230 5.32 3.28 -0.26
C SER A 230 5.64 2.41 -1.47
N VAL A 231 6.12 1.19 -1.20
CA VAL A 231 6.46 0.18 -2.22
C VAL A 231 5.53 -1.01 -2.07
N HIS A 232 4.93 -1.46 -3.18
CA HIS A 232 4.10 -2.67 -3.39
C HIS A 232 3.56 -3.39 -2.13
N ALA A 233 2.24 -3.57 -2.04
CA ALA A 233 1.63 -4.29 -0.92
C ALA A 233 1.73 -5.81 -1.10
N SER A 234 2.30 -6.52 -0.13
CA SER A 234 2.35 -7.98 -0.13
C SER A 234 1.19 -8.56 0.69
N SER A 235 0.25 -9.25 0.03
CA SER A 235 -0.85 -9.95 0.72
C SER A 235 -0.31 -11.07 1.62
N ARG A 236 -0.81 -11.20 2.84
CA ARG A 236 -0.45 -12.30 3.76
C ARG A 236 -0.89 -13.65 3.16
N ARG A 237 -0.04 -14.69 3.25
CA ARG A 237 -0.44 -16.08 2.98
C ARG A 237 -1.22 -16.61 4.19
N THR A 238 -2.38 -17.21 3.98
CA THR A 238 -3.16 -17.87 5.04
C THR A 238 -2.35 -19.01 5.67
N ARG A 239 -2.60 -19.32 6.95
CA ARG A 239 -1.84 -20.29 7.78
C ARG A 239 -1.75 -21.73 7.24
N SER A 240 -2.37 -22.06 6.10
CA SER A 240 -2.33 -23.41 5.52
C SER A 240 -0.98 -23.81 4.89
N SER A 241 0.04 -22.95 4.83
CA SER A 241 1.31 -23.32 4.18
C SER A 241 2.60 -22.67 4.73
N ILE A 242 2.71 -22.38 6.03
CA ILE A 242 4.03 -22.08 6.61
C ILE A 242 4.64 -23.41 7.07
N ARG A 243 5.43 -24.07 6.19
CA ARG A 243 6.41 -25.05 6.65
C ARG A 243 7.55 -24.27 7.30
N THR A 244 7.58 -24.25 8.63
CA THR A 244 8.80 -23.97 9.38
C THR A 244 9.73 -25.17 9.20
N THR A 245 10.62 -25.13 8.22
CA THR A 245 11.86 -25.91 8.27
C THR A 245 12.98 -24.96 8.66
N CYS A 246 13.18 -24.82 9.97
CA CYS A 246 14.51 -24.53 10.49
C CYS A 246 15.30 -25.83 10.44
N GLY A 247 16.33 -25.86 9.61
CA GLY A 247 17.46 -26.77 9.65
C GLY A 247 18.70 -25.94 9.42
#